data_AF-A0A1G3KVF6-F1
#
_entry.id   AF-A0A1G3KVF6-F1
#
_cell.length_a   1.000
_cell.length_b   1.000
_cell.length_c   1.000
_cell.angle_alpha   90.00
_cell.angle_beta   90.00
_cell.angle_gamma   90.00
#
_symmetry.space_group_name_H-M   'P 1'
#
loop_
_entity.id
_entity.type
_entity.pdbx_description
1 polymer ?
#
loop_
_entity_poly.entity_id
_entity_poly.type
_entity_poly.pdbx_seq_one_letter_code
_entity_poly.pdbx_strand_id
1 'polypeptide(L)'
;MNKRIFSIDEKCFIIYTGKSSADNKSFLRIGNSEFITKNIQSHIRHIVVPDASTVDAKLEKDNIKYMEKGKISYICNKKNQDILFKSLASVGVDTENLYHKDLSKELENINRIENKKHFFTIFYENKNLKLVFNEEIFFDLFSFMREKWDFKQEQQRLNDFVDLIDDLYNQNKNKDFLDTILDSKLPLEIDFEYSSIFLIQENHYFPLNIGMFNIERQNKSGDFKFNFNCSQRFLVGKEISIFLLEKEEKKIELAGILLDGEVIESEVLYKYTADFKLNENNNSLIILQFYKYLCDKAKSKL
;
A
#
# COMPACT_ATOMS: atom_id res chain seq x y z
N MET A 1 -4.46 1.09 21.02
CA MET A 1 -3.19 0.64 20.40
C MET A 1 -3.36 0.68 18.89
N ASN A 2 -2.41 1.28 18.15
CA ASN A 2 -2.56 1.46 16.71
C ASN A 2 -2.41 0.11 15.99
N LYS A 3 -3.46 -0.28 15.27
CA LYS A 3 -3.65 -1.60 14.68
C LYS A 3 -2.78 -1.86 13.44
N ARG A 4 -2.12 -0.82 12.92
CA ARG A 4 -1.15 -0.94 11.81
C ARG A 4 0.17 -1.59 12.20
N ILE A 5 0.45 -1.73 13.49
CA ILE A 5 1.74 -2.17 14.02
C ILE A 5 1.60 -3.60 14.50
N PHE A 6 2.49 -4.46 14.04
CA PHE A 6 2.60 -5.86 14.42
C PHE A 6 3.95 -6.06 15.11
N SER A 7 3.95 -6.24 16.43
CA SER A 7 5.16 -6.60 17.17
C SER A 7 5.29 -8.11 17.15
N ILE A 8 6.10 -8.63 16.23
CA ILE A 8 6.24 -10.09 16.03
C ILE A 8 7.36 -10.70 16.87
N ASP A 9 8.16 -9.86 17.51
CA ASP A 9 9.26 -10.22 18.40
C ASP A 9 9.61 -9.01 19.29
N GLU A 10 10.45 -9.21 20.31
CA GLU A 10 10.88 -8.17 21.26
C GLU A 10 11.52 -6.95 20.60
N LYS A 11 12.13 -7.15 19.43
CA LYS A 11 12.89 -6.13 18.70
C LYS A 11 12.44 -5.99 17.24
N CYS A 12 11.36 -6.65 16.84
CA CYS A 12 10.90 -6.66 15.46
C CYS A 12 9.46 -6.16 15.34
N PHE A 13 9.29 -5.08 14.58
CA PHE A 13 8.01 -4.47 14.29
C PHE A 13 7.77 -4.44 12.79
N ILE A 14 6.60 -4.91 12.36
CA ILE A 14 6.10 -4.77 10.99
C ILE A 14 4.96 -3.76 11.02
N ILE A 15 4.97 -2.80 10.10
CA ILE A 15 4.08 -1.65 10.12
C ILE A 15 3.44 -1.49 8.75
N TYR A 16 2.12 -1.56 8.69
CA TYR A 16 1.37 -1.40 7.45
C TYR A 16 1.20 0.08 7.08
N THR A 17 1.85 0.46 5.98
CA THR A 17 1.83 1.82 5.40
C THR A 17 1.04 1.91 4.09
N GLY A 18 0.42 0.79 3.68
CA GLY A 18 -0.38 0.70 2.46
C GLY A 18 -1.65 1.54 2.50
N LYS A 19 -2.07 2.01 1.32
CA LYS A 19 -3.35 2.68 1.08
C LYS A 19 -4.43 1.73 0.59
N SER A 20 -4.06 0.55 0.11
CA SER A 20 -4.98 -0.49 -0.38
C SER A 20 -4.27 -1.85 -0.50
N SER A 21 -5.03 -2.91 -0.82
CA SER A 21 -4.47 -4.22 -1.13
C SER A 21 -3.57 -4.24 -2.37
N ALA A 22 -3.67 -3.24 -3.25
CA ALA A 22 -2.83 -3.17 -4.45
C ALA A 22 -1.42 -2.66 -4.18
N ASP A 23 -1.19 -2.08 -3.01
CA ASP A 23 0.14 -1.69 -2.58
C ASP A 23 0.90 -2.97 -2.17
N ASN A 24 1.37 -3.72 -3.17
CA ASN A 24 2.08 -4.98 -3.02
C ASN A 24 3.37 -4.91 -2.18
N LYS A 25 3.80 -3.71 -1.76
CA LYS A 25 4.92 -3.52 -0.83
C LYS A 25 4.57 -2.50 0.25
N SER A 26 3.49 -2.78 0.95
CA SER A 26 2.87 -1.90 1.94
C SER A 26 3.56 -1.88 3.30
N PHE A 27 4.44 -2.83 3.61
CA PHE A 27 5.03 -2.90 4.94
C PHE A 27 6.37 -2.18 5.05
N LEU A 28 6.52 -1.53 6.18
CA LEU A 28 7.77 -1.04 6.74
C LEU A 28 8.16 -1.96 7.90
N ARG A 29 9.44 -2.31 7.98
CA ARG A 29 9.99 -3.13 9.07
C ARG A 29 10.98 -2.35 9.91
N ILE A 30 10.98 -2.59 11.22
CA ILE A 30 12.05 -2.21 12.16
C ILE A 30 12.58 -3.49 12.80
N GLY A 31 13.90 -3.68 12.80
CA GLY A 31 14.55 -4.87 13.34
C GLY A 31 14.41 -6.12 12.45
N ASN A 32 14.88 -7.25 12.95
CA ASN A 32 14.85 -8.54 12.26
C ASN A 32 14.34 -9.65 13.20
N SER A 33 13.82 -10.74 12.61
CA SER A 33 13.22 -11.83 13.37
C SER A 33 13.15 -13.12 12.53
N GLU A 34 13.25 -14.28 13.20
CA GLU A 34 13.08 -15.59 12.57
C GLU A 34 11.65 -15.84 12.07
N PHE A 35 10.67 -15.08 12.58
CA PHE A 35 9.26 -15.19 12.21
C PHE A 35 8.90 -14.50 10.88
N ILE A 36 9.88 -13.89 10.18
CA ILE A 36 9.66 -13.24 8.89
C ILE A 36 9.69 -14.28 7.76
N THR A 37 8.50 -14.79 7.44
CA THR A 37 8.30 -15.78 6.38
C THR A 37 8.52 -15.20 4.99
N LYS A 38 8.75 -16.08 4.00
CA LYS A 38 8.85 -15.68 2.58
C LYS A 38 7.67 -14.82 2.12
N ASN A 39 6.45 -15.11 2.59
CA ASN A 39 5.27 -14.32 2.20
C ASN A 39 5.35 -12.90 2.76
N ILE A 40 5.68 -12.75 4.04
CA ILE A 40 5.88 -11.42 4.65
C ILE A 40 6.98 -10.64 3.93
N GLN A 41 8.07 -11.28 3.53
CA GLN A 41 9.18 -10.63 2.82
C GLN A 41 8.75 -9.96 1.51
N SER A 42 7.86 -10.57 0.73
CA SER A 42 7.42 -9.99 -0.55
C SER A 42 6.66 -8.67 -0.39
N HIS A 43 6.07 -8.44 0.79
CA HIS A 43 5.28 -7.25 1.09
C HIS A 43 6.05 -6.13 1.80
N ILE A 44 7.30 -6.37 2.20
CA ILE A 44 8.13 -5.34 2.83
C ILE A 44 8.95 -4.62 1.75
N ARG A 45 8.96 -3.28 1.80
CA ARG A 45 9.86 -2.46 0.96
C ARG A 45 10.93 -1.75 1.75
N HIS A 46 10.55 -1.23 2.90
CA HIS A 46 11.35 -0.29 3.67
C HIS A 46 11.77 -0.94 4.97
N ILE A 47 13.07 -0.92 5.24
CA ILE A 47 13.66 -1.44 6.48
C ILE A 47 14.30 -0.28 7.21
N VAL A 48 13.74 0.08 8.36
CA VAL A 48 14.23 1.18 9.19
C VAL A 48 15.21 0.64 10.21
N VAL A 49 16.41 1.22 10.23
CA VAL A 49 17.51 0.79 11.11
C VAL A 49 17.89 1.93 12.04
N PRO A 50 17.27 2.01 13.24
CA PRO A 50 17.60 3.03 14.22
C PRO A 50 18.99 2.83 14.84
N ASP A 51 19.43 1.58 14.93
CA ASP A 51 20.77 1.19 15.40
C ASP A 51 21.26 -0.02 14.63
N ALA A 52 22.32 0.13 13.84
CA ALA A 52 22.86 -0.98 13.06
C ALA A 52 23.68 -1.97 13.90
N SER A 53 24.13 -1.59 15.10
CA SER A 53 24.94 -2.47 15.96
C SER A 53 24.15 -3.61 16.59
N THR A 54 22.82 -3.53 16.58
CA THR A 54 21.92 -4.54 17.14
C THR A 54 21.36 -5.51 16.10
N VAL A 55 21.67 -5.30 14.81
CA VAL A 55 21.17 -6.13 13.72
C VAL A 55 22.01 -7.40 13.59
N ASP A 56 21.40 -8.57 13.74
CA ASP A 56 22.03 -9.84 13.37
C ASP A 56 22.12 -9.96 11.84
N ALA A 57 23.32 -9.89 11.30
CA ALA A 57 23.53 -9.92 9.85
C ALA A 57 23.15 -11.25 9.19
N LYS A 58 23.33 -12.39 9.88
CA LYS A 58 22.95 -13.70 9.32
C LYS A 58 21.43 -13.81 9.22
N LEU A 59 20.74 -13.44 10.30
CA LEU A 59 19.29 -13.42 10.30
C LEU A 59 18.75 -12.41 9.28
N GLU A 60 19.38 -11.24 9.16
CA GLU A 60 18.98 -10.24 8.18
C GLU A 60 19.13 -10.74 6.74
N LYS A 61 20.22 -11.45 6.42
CA LYS A 61 20.40 -12.10 5.13
C LYS A 61 19.23 -13.03 4.78
N ASP A 62 18.73 -13.78 5.75
CA ASP A 62 17.58 -14.66 5.55
C ASP A 62 16.25 -13.90 5.45
N ASN A 63 16.09 -12.82 6.22
CA ASN A 63 14.92 -11.93 6.21
C ASN A 63 14.77 -11.11 4.92
N ILE A 64 15.84 -10.94 4.14
CA ILE A 64 15.78 -10.21 2.85
C ILE A 64 15.93 -11.11 1.63
N LYS A 65 16.14 -12.42 1.83
CA LYS A 65 16.49 -13.38 0.78
C LYS A 65 15.49 -13.43 -0.38
N TYR A 66 14.20 -13.33 -0.07
CA TYR A 66 13.12 -13.43 -1.06
C TYR A 66 12.53 -12.07 -1.45
N MET A 67 13.09 -10.98 -0.93
CA MET A 67 12.72 -9.65 -1.37
C MET A 67 13.24 -9.40 -2.79
N GLU A 68 12.51 -8.59 -3.55
CA GLU A 68 12.89 -8.27 -4.91
C GLU A 68 14.22 -7.47 -4.93
N LYS A 69 15.23 -8.03 -5.61
CA LYS A 69 16.56 -7.40 -5.76
C LYS A 69 16.44 -6.00 -6.33
N GLY A 70 17.27 -5.07 -5.85
CA GLY A 70 17.26 -3.67 -6.28
C GLY A 70 16.08 -2.84 -5.74
N LYS A 71 15.17 -3.41 -4.94
CA LYS A 71 14.01 -2.70 -4.39
C LYS A 71 13.92 -2.69 -2.86
N ILE A 72 14.87 -3.34 -2.18
CA ILE A 72 15.04 -3.26 -0.73
C ILE A 72 15.57 -1.86 -0.41
N SER A 73 14.86 -1.11 0.42
CA SER A 73 15.23 0.25 0.81
C SER A 73 15.53 0.32 2.30
N TYR A 74 16.81 0.47 2.64
CA TYR A 74 17.20 0.77 4.02
C TYR A 74 17.04 2.26 4.31
N ILE A 75 16.48 2.54 5.48
CA ILE A 75 16.18 3.85 6.02
C ILE A 75 16.99 4.01 7.31
N CYS A 76 18.11 4.72 7.25
CA CYS A 76 18.98 4.97 8.40
C CYS A 76 19.94 6.14 8.14
N ASN A 77 20.62 6.61 9.17
CA ASN A 77 21.69 7.60 9.02
C ASN A 77 22.97 6.98 8.44
N LYS A 78 23.89 7.84 7.96
CA LYS A 78 25.10 7.40 7.29
C LYS A 78 25.96 6.44 8.12
N LYS A 79 26.10 6.73 9.42
CA LYS A 79 26.87 5.89 10.35
C LYS A 79 26.27 4.48 10.47
N ASN A 80 24.96 4.37 10.64
CA ASN A 80 24.27 3.08 10.69
C ASN A 80 24.36 2.36 9.35
N GLN A 81 24.28 3.07 8.24
CA GLN A 81 24.43 2.50 6.90
C GLN A 81 25.79 1.82 6.74
N ASP A 82 26.88 2.50 7.08
CA ASP A 82 28.24 1.97 6.92
C ASP A 82 28.45 0.71 7.79
N ILE A 83 27.95 0.73 9.03
CA ILE A 83 28.00 -0.42 9.95
C ILE A 83 27.20 -1.60 9.38
N LEU A 84 25.96 -1.34 8.96
CA LEU A 84 25.05 -2.36 8.45
C LEU A 84 25.61 -3.01 7.20
N PHE A 85 26.02 -2.23 6.20
CA PHE A 85 26.48 -2.76 4.91
C PHE A 85 27.78 -3.54 5.05
N LYS A 86 28.70 -3.08 5.92
CA LYS A 86 29.90 -3.86 6.25
C LYS A 86 29.53 -5.21 6.89
N SER A 87 28.56 -5.22 7.80
CA SER A 87 28.09 -6.44 8.46
C SER A 87 27.42 -7.40 7.48
N LEU A 88 26.54 -6.89 6.60
CA LEU A 88 25.85 -7.66 5.56
C LEU A 88 26.83 -8.25 4.52
N ALA A 89 27.81 -7.45 4.07
CA ALA A 89 28.85 -7.93 3.17
C ALA A 89 29.65 -9.09 3.79
N SER A 90 29.93 -9.04 5.10
CA SER A 90 30.67 -10.09 5.80
C SER A 90 29.96 -11.45 5.83
N VAL A 91 28.63 -11.47 5.65
CA VAL A 91 27.82 -12.69 5.56
C VAL A 91 27.42 -13.03 4.12
N GLY A 92 27.98 -12.32 3.12
CA GLY A 92 27.81 -12.60 1.70
C GLY A 92 26.52 -12.04 1.10
N VAL A 93 25.99 -10.93 1.64
CA VAL A 93 24.96 -10.14 0.97
C VAL A 93 25.63 -9.20 -0.02
N ASP A 94 25.12 -9.16 -1.25
CA ASP A 94 25.52 -8.18 -2.25
C ASP A 94 24.93 -6.81 -1.92
N THR A 95 25.75 -5.94 -1.35
CA THR A 95 25.35 -4.61 -0.89
C THR A 95 25.32 -3.56 -2.01
N GLU A 96 25.93 -3.82 -3.16
CA GLU A 96 25.93 -2.88 -4.30
C GLU A 96 24.54 -2.76 -4.93
N ASN A 97 23.77 -3.85 -4.88
CA ASN A 97 22.40 -3.91 -5.38
C ASN A 97 21.32 -3.54 -4.34
N LEU A 98 21.71 -3.03 -3.16
CA LEU A 98 20.78 -2.55 -2.14
C LEU A 98 20.50 -1.05 -2.32
N TYR A 99 19.23 -0.69 -2.48
CA TYR A 99 18.85 0.72 -2.52
C TYR A 99 18.93 1.32 -1.11
N HIS A 100 19.54 2.49 -1.02
CA HIS A 100 19.56 3.28 0.21
C HIS A 100 19.05 4.68 -0.11
N LYS A 101 18.22 5.20 0.79
CA LYS A 101 17.80 6.58 0.73
C LYS A 101 18.61 7.34 1.77
N ASP A 102 19.56 8.14 1.33
CA ASP A 102 20.27 9.05 2.22
C ASP A 102 19.26 10.02 2.85
N LEU A 103 19.39 10.22 4.16
CA LEU A 103 18.68 11.26 4.88
C LEU A 103 19.16 12.61 4.32
N SER A 104 18.31 13.30 3.54
CA SER A 104 18.60 14.68 3.16
C SER A 104 18.77 15.51 4.44
N LYS A 105 19.89 16.22 4.55
CA LYS A 105 20.30 17.03 5.72
C LYS A 105 19.41 18.25 6.02
N GLU A 106 18.24 18.36 5.39
CA GLU A 106 17.37 19.53 5.52
C GLU A 106 16.37 19.33 6.65
N LEU A 107 16.86 19.58 7.86
CA LEU A 107 16.25 20.38 8.93
C LEU A 107 17.10 20.13 10.17
N GLU A 108 17.81 21.17 10.59
CA GLU A 108 18.69 21.18 11.75
C GLU A 108 18.03 20.45 12.93
N ASN A 109 18.63 19.31 13.32
CA ASN A 109 18.26 18.40 14.41
C ASN A 109 17.14 17.36 14.21
N ILE A 110 16.50 17.25 13.02
CA ILE A 110 15.48 16.21 12.75
C ILE A 110 15.63 15.69 11.31
N ASN A 111 16.24 14.53 11.14
CA ASN A 111 16.31 13.88 9.83
C ASN A 111 14.93 13.30 9.45
N ARG A 112 14.18 13.99 8.58
CA ARG A 112 12.88 13.54 8.06
C ARG A 112 13.08 12.72 6.77
N ILE A 113 12.49 11.53 6.70
CA ILE A 113 12.30 10.82 5.41
C ILE A 113 10.85 10.95 5.00
N GLU A 114 10.61 11.70 3.92
CA GLU A 114 9.34 11.68 3.23
C GLU A 114 9.24 10.41 2.38
N ASN A 115 8.31 9.51 2.71
CA ASN A 115 7.85 8.48 1.80
C ASN A 115 6.44 8.86 1.34
N LYS A 116 6.36 9.36 0.09
CA LYS A 116 5.15 9.75 -0.65
C LYS A 116 3.95 10.12 0.24
N LYS A 117 3.98 11.36 0.72
CA LYS A 117 2.87 12.21 1.19
C LYS A 117 2.17 11.92 2.51
N HIS A 118 2.45 10.84 3.27
CA HIS A 118 1.79 10.68 4.58
C HIS A 118 2.63 10.10 5.71
N PHE A 119 3.72 9.36 5.45
CA PHE A 119 4.54 8.78 6.51
C PHE A 119 5.93 9.43 6.57
N PHE A 120 6.31 9.92 7.75
CA PHE A 120 7.66 10.44 8.02
C PHE A 120 8.33 9.68 9.15
N THR A 121 9.64 9.47 9.02
CA THR A 121 10.46 8.85 10.06
C THR A 121 11.35 9.91 10.71
N ILE A 122 11.42 9.91 12.05
CA ILE A 122 12.28 10.78 12.85
C ILE A 122 13.25 9.93 13.65
N PHE A 123 14.56 10.16 13.44
CA PHE A 123 15.63 9.51 14.18
C PHE A 123 16.15 10.43 15.29
N TYR A 124 16.26 9.90 16.50
CA TYR A 124 16.85 10.59 17.64
C TYR A 124 18.26 10.06 17.93
N GLU A 125 19.14 10.90 18.48
CA GLU A 125 20.52 10.52 18.83
C GLU A 125 20.59 9.36 19.83
N ASN A 126 19.61 9.27 20.72
CA ASN A 126 19.48 8.19 21.69
C ASN A 126 19.01 6.85 21.07
N LYS A 127 18.98 6.75 19.73
CA LYS A 127 18.50 5.59 18.97
C LYS A 127 16.99 5.34 19.06
N ASN A 128 16.22 6.27 19.65
CA ASN A 128 14.77 6.23 19.51
C ASN A 128 14.37 6.55 18.06
N LEU A 129 13.22 6.05 17.67
CA LEU A 129 12.62 6.25 16.37
C LEU A 129 11.16 6.62 16.56
N LYS A 130 10.69 7.64 15.84
CA LYS A 130 9.27 7.92 15.74
C LYS A 130 8.82 7.89 14.29
N LEU A 131 7.61 7.38 14.08
CA LEU A 131 6.93 7.48 12.79
C LEU A 131 5.73 8.41 12.95
N VAL A 132 5.58 9.31 11.99
CA VAL A 132 4.54 10.32 11.92
C VAL A 132 3.64 10.00 10.73
N PHE A 133 2.33 10.02 10.93
CA PHE A 133 1.30 9.85 9.91
C PHE A 133 0.29 10.99 10.01
N ASN A 134 0.05 11.72 8.92
CA ASN A 134 -0.83 12.89 8.91
C ASN A 134 -0.54 13.86 10.08
N GLU A 135 0.73 14.25 10.24
CA GLU A 135 1.20 15.18 11.29
C GLU A 135 1.12 14.64 12.73
N GLU A 136 0.58 13.44 12.95
CA GLU A 136 0.52 12.79 14.26
C GLU A 136 1.59 11.71 14.44
N ILE A 137 2.24 11.66 15.59
CA ILE A 137 3.13 10.55 15.95
C ILE A 137 2.26 9.32 16.17
N PHE A 138 2.41 8.32 15.32
CA PHE A 138 1.64 7.07 15.44
C PHE A 138 2.48 5.88 15.92
N PHE A 139 3.82 6.01 15.93
CA PHE A 139 4.75 5.02 16.47
C PHE A 139 5.92 5.70 17.20
N ASP A 140 6.29 5.18 18.36
CA ASP A 140 7.48 5.57 19.13
C ASP A 140 8.15 4.30 19.65
N LEU A 141 9.36 4.00 19.14
CA LEU A 141 10.05 2.73 19.40
C LEU A 141 10.21 2.47 20.90
N PHE A 142 10.66 3.45 21.67
CA PHE A 142 10.88 3.28 23.10
C PHE A 142 9.59 3.15 23.90
N SER A 143 8.49 3.71 23.42
CA SER A 143 7.18 3.50 24.04
C SER A 143 6.69 2.08 23.76
N PHE A 144 6.77 1.63 22.51
CA PHE A 144 6.33 0.29 22.10
C PHE A 144 7.17 -0.85 22.70
N MET A 145 8.47 -0.64 22.89
CA MET A 145 9.35 -1.62 23.57
C MET A 145 9.04 -1.81 25.06
N ARG A 146 8.26 -0.92 25.68
CA ARG A 146 7.84 -1.03 27.09
C ARG A 146 6.48 -1.72 27.23
N GLU A 147 5.75 -1.90 26.14
CA GLU A 147 4.47 -2.60 26.15
C GLU A 147 4.68 -4.11 26.22
N LYS A 148 3.72 -4.82 26.83
CA LYS A 148 3.72 -6.28 26.86
C LYS A 148 2.92 -6.78 25.66
N TRP A 149 3.58 -7.55 24.81
CA TRP A 149 3.00 -8.10 23.59
C TRP A 149 2.79 -9.60 23.72
N ASP A 150 1.67 -10.09 23.21
CA ASP A 150 1.51 -11.50 22.87
C ASP A 150 2.07 -11.70 21.46
N PHE A 151 3.37 -11.97 21.37
CA PHE A 151 4.06 -12.13 20.07
C PHE A 151 3.43 -13.22 19.22
N LYS A 152 2.92 -14.29 19.83
CA LYS A 152 2.28 -15.38 19.09
C LYS A 152 0.98 -14.91 18.44
N GLN A 153 0.17 -14.15 19.17
CA GLN A 153 -1.03 -13.54 18.62
C GLN A 153 -0.70 -12.55 17.50
N GLU A 154 0.30 -11.70 17.68
CA GLU A 154 0.69 -10.69 16.68
C GLU A 154 1.30 -11.30 15.43
N GLN A 155 2.06 -12.40 15.55
CA GLN A 155 2.54 -13.19 14.43
C GLN A 155 1.37 -13.79 13.64
N GLN A 156 0.37 -14.37 14.31
CA GLN A 156 -0.82 -14.90 13.63
C GLN A 156 -1.57 -13.77 12.91
N ARG A 157 -1.82 -12.66 13.61
CA ARG A 157 -2.49 -11.49 13.04
C ARG A 157 -1.77 -10.93 11.81
N LEU A 158 -0.43 -10.91 11.82
CA LEU A 158 0.34 -10.48 10.65
C LEU A 158 0.16 -11.44 9.48
N ASN A 159 0.25 -12.76 9.69
CA ASN A 159 0.07 -13.73 8.61
C ASN A 159 -1.34 -13.67 8.02
N ASP A 160 -2.37 -13.66 8.87
CA ASP A 160 -3.77 -13.54 8.45
C ASP A 160 -3.98 -12.26 7.61
N PHE A 161 -3.37 -11.15 8.02
CA PHE A 161 -3.48 -9.89 7.30
C PHE A 161 -2.73 -9.88 5.96
N VAL A 162 -1.56 -10.52 5.89
CA VAL A 162 -0.82 -10.67 4.63
C VAL A 162 -1.62 -11.52 3.64
N ASP A 163 -2.12 -12.67 4.08
CA ASP A 163 -2.92 -13.57 3.24
C ASP A 163 -4.19 -12.86 2.73
N LEU A 164 -4.84 -12.07 3.59
CA LEU A 164 -6.00 -11.26 3.23
C LEU A 164 -5.68 -10.17 2.20
N ILE A 165 -4.53 -9.49 2.30
CA ILE A 165 -4.09 -8.52 1.29
C ILE A 165 -3.89 -9.21 -0.06
N ASP A 166 -3.24 -10.36 -0.08
CA ASP A 166 -2.99 -11.14 -1.29
C ASP A 166 -4.30 -11.60 -1.93
N ASP A 167 -5.23 -12.12 -1.13
CA ASP A 167 -6.56 -12.53 -1.58
C ASP A 167 -7.33 -11.37 -2.21
N LEU A 168 -7.37 -10.21 -1.55
CA LEU A 168 -8.03 -9.01 -2.07
C LEU A 168 -7.38 -8.52 -3.37
N TYR A 169 -6.05 -8.50 -3.44
CA TYR A 169 -5.33 -8.13 -4.64
C TYR A 169 -5.65 -9.07 -5.80
N ASN A 170 -5.64 -10.38 -5.56
CA ASN A 170 -5.93 -11.40 -6.57
C ASN A 170 -7.39 -11.34 -7.03
N GLN A 171 -8.34 -11.17 -6.11
CA GLN A 171 -9.77 -10.99 -6.43
C GLN A 171 -10.01 -9.78 -7.32
N ASN A 172 -9.26 -8.69 -7.13
CA ASN A 172 -9.37 -7.47 -7.94
C ASN A 172 -8.63 -7.57 -9.28
N LYS A 173 -7.57 -8.37 -9.36
CA LYS A 173 -6.75 -8.54 -10.56
C LYS A 173 -7.32 -9.56 -11.56
N ASN A 174 -7.95 -10.63 -11.06
CA ASN A 174 -8.28 -11.84 -11.84
C ASN A 174 -9.75 -11.93 -12.27
N LYS A 175 -10.52 -10.84 -12.31
CA LYS A 175 -11.86 -10.92 -12.90
C LYS A 175 -11.77 -10.84 -14.41
N ASP A 176 -12.29 -11.87 -15.08
CA ASP A 176 -12.67 -11.83 -16.48
C ASP A 176 -13.67 -10.69 -16.65
N PHE A 177 -13.16 -9.50 -16.93
CA PHE A 177 -13.98 -8.38 -17.31
C PHE A 177 -14.73 -8.81 -18.57
N LEU A 178 -16.04 -8.98 -18.44
CA LEU A 178 -16.88 -9.54 -19.50
C LEU A 178 -16.87 -8.58 -20.69
N ASP A 179 -16.13 -8.91 -21.73
CA ASP A 179 -16.04 -8.15 -23.00
C ASP A 179 -17.41 -7.78 -23.57
N THR A 180 -18.44 -8.57 -23.27
CA THR A 180 -19.85 -8.31 -23.59
C THR A 180 -20.41 -6.97 -23.07
N ILE A 181 -19.71 -6.26 -22.18
CA ILE A 181 -20.09 -4.92 -21.71
C ILE A 181 -19.64 -3.83 -22.71
N LEU A 182 -18.65 -4.12 -23.57
CA LEU A 182 -17.94 -3.14 -24.40
C LEU A 182 -18.22 -3.26 -25.91
N ASP A 183 -19.32 -3.89 -26.31
CA ASP A 183 -19.67 -4.09 -27.74
C ASP A 183 -19.88 -2.79 -28.55
N SER A 184 -19.84 -1.62 -27.90
CA SER A 184 -19.91 -0.33 -28.58
C SER A 184 -18.54 0.13 -29.08
N LYS A 185 -18.37 0.17 -30.41
CA LYS A 185 -17.30 0.90 -31.12
C LYS A 185 -17.49 2.42 -31.02
N LEU A 186 -17.52 2.97 -29.81
CA LEU A 186 -17.43 4.42 -29.64
C LEU A 186 -15.97 4.84 -29.85
N PRO A 187 -15.67 5.77 -30.77
CA PRO A 187 -14.34 6.35 -30.85
C PRO A 187 -14.05 7.05 -29.52
N LEU A 188 -13.02 6.56 -28.83
CA LEU A 188 -12.54 7.16 -27.60
C LEU A 188 -11.60 8.31 -27.96
N GLU A 189 -11.98 9.53 -27.59
CA GLU A 189 -11.10 10.71 -27.67
C GLU A 189 -10.12 10.80 -26.47
N ILE A 190 -10.17 9.85 -25.53
CA ILE A 190 -9.38 9.87 -24.31
C ILE A 190 -8.12 9.02 -24.45
N ASP A 191 -6.98 9.61 -24.15
CA ASP A 191 -5.70 8.93 -24.02
C ASP A 191 -5.57 8.29 -22.63
N PHE A 192 -5.90 7.00 -22.56
CA PHE A 192 -5.82 6.23 -21.31
C PHE A 192 -4.41 6.07 -20.76
N GLU A 193 -3.35 6.28 -21.56
CA GLU A 193 -1.98 6.20 -21.06
C GLU A 193 -1.65 7.33 -20.08
N TYR A 194 -2.22 8.51 -20.29
CA TYR A 194 -2.06 9.69 -19.44
C TYR A 194 -3.28 9.98 -18.57
N SER A 195 -4.10 8.95 -18.35
CA SER A 195 -5.32 9.05 -17.54
C SER A 195 -5.15 8.45 -16.15
N SER A 196 -5.91 8.97 -15.19
CA SER A 196 -5.97 8.48 -13.80
C SER A 196 -7.39 8.54 -13.28
N ILE A 197 -7.76 7.57 -12.44
CA ILE A 197 -9.10 7.47 -11.88
C ILE A 197 -9.08 7.70 -10.36
N PHE A 198 -10.09 8.41 -9.86
CA PHE A 198 -10.22 8.80 -8.46
C PHE A 198 -11.64 8.54 -7.96
N LEU A 199 -11.76 8.17 -6.69
CA LEU A 199 -13.02 8.25 -5.95
C LEU A 199 -13.08 9.55 -5.17
N ILE A 200 -14.27 10.15 -5.14
CA ILE A 200 -14.52 11.40 -4.44
C ILE A 200 -15.78 11.30 -3.59
N GLN A 201 -15.66 11.71 -2.33
CA GLN A 201 -16.81 11.90 -1.42
C GLN A 201 -16.49 13.00 -0.41
N GLU A 202 -17.35 14.01 -0.28
CA GLU A 202 -17.18 15.10 0.69
C GLU A 202 -15.77 15.75 0.66
N ASN A 203 -15.27 16.06 -0.54
CA ASN A 203 -13.93 16.63 -0.80
C ASN A 203 -12.74 15.70 -0.50
N HIS A 204 -12.98 14.44 -0.17
CA HIS A 204 -11.94 13.44 -0.06
C HIS A 204 -11.62 12.84 -1.42
N TYR A 205 -10.35 12.84 -1.81
CA TYR A 205 -9.88 12.26 -3.07
C TYR A 205 -9.07 11.00 -2.81
N PHE A 206 -9.47 9.90 -3.44
CA PHE A 206 -8.75 8.63 -3.33
C PHE A 206 -8.34 8.11 -4.72
N PRO A 207 -7.05 8.14 -5.08
CA PRO A 207 -6.58 7.61 -6.35
C PRO A 207 -6.75 6.09 -6.40
N LEU A 208 -7.15 5.58 -7.55
CA LEU A 208 -7.35 4.16 -7.79
C LEU A 208 -6.34 3.63 -8.81
N ASN A 209 -5.81 2.45 -8.52
CA ASN A 209 -4.89 1.70 -9.38
C ASN A 209 -5.45 0.30 -9.64
N ILE A 210 -4.88 -0.38 -10.63
CA ILE A 210 -5.19 -1.79 -10.89
C ILE A 210 -4.93 -2.64 -9.63
N GLY A 211 -5.86 -3.54 -9.31
CA GLY A 211 -5.82 -4.37 -8.10
C GLY A 211 -6.45 -3.73 -6.86
N MET A 212 -6.84 -2.44 -6.91
CA MET A 212 -7.54 -1.77 -5.79
C MET A 212 -9.05 -1.95 -5.87
N PHE A 213 -9.55 -2.23 -7.07
CA PHE A 213 -10.97 -2.32 -7.34
C PHE A 213 -11.26 -3.32 -8.45
N ASN A 214 -12.51 -3.74 -8.51
CA ASN A 214 -13.08 -4.46 -9.62
C ASN A 214 -14.49 -3.95 -9.94
N ILE A 215 -14.90 -4.19 -11.19
CA ILE A 215 -16.22 -3.82 -11.68
C ILE A 215 -16.99 -5.10 -12.02
N GLU A 216 -18.21 -5.21 -11.49
CA GLU A 216 -19.13 -6.31 -11.75
C GLU A 216 -20.40 -5.79 -12.43
N ARG A 217 -20.87 -6.48 -13.46
CA ARG A 217 -22.17 -6.15 -14.07
C ARG A 217 -23.29 -6.57 -13.12
N GLN A 218 -24.22 -5.67 -12.82
CA GLN A 218 -25.38 -6.00 -11.99
C GLN A 218 -26.51 -6.66 -12.80
N ASN A 219 -26.79 -6.13 -13.99
CA ASN A 219 -28.03 -6.46 -14.71
C ASN A 219 -27.88 -6.31 -16.23
N LYS A 220 -28.92 -6.73 -16.96
CA LYS A 220 -28.97 -6.60 -18.41
C LYS A 220 -29.02 -5.14 -18.89
N SER A 221 -29.60 -4.23 -18.09
CA SER A 221 -29.61 -2.79 -18.38
C SER A 221 -28.22 -2.17 -18.35
N GLY A 222 -27.25 -2.83 -17.71
CA GLY A 222 -25.82 -2.55 -17.78
C GLY A 222 -25.28 -1.70 -16.62
N ASP A 223 -26.09 -1.50 -15.57
CA ASP A 223 -25.59 -0.95 -14.31
C ASP A 223 -24.47 -1.83 -13.74
N PHE A 224 -23.56 -1.22 -12.99
CA PHE A 224 -22.41 -1.92 -12.48
C PHE A 224 -22.13 -1.62 -11.00
N LYS A 225 -21.66 -2.66 -10.33
CA LYS A 225 -21.09 -2.61 -8.98
C LYS A 225 -19.62 -2.31 -9.08
N PHE A 226 -19.20 -1.36 -8.29
CA PHE A 226 -17.81 -1.00 -8.11
C PHE A 226 -17.38 -1.46 -6.72
N ASN A 227 -16.58 -2.52 -6.68
CA ASN A 227 -16.05 -3.06 -5.43
C ASN A 227 -14.62 -2.59 -5.27
N PHE A 228 -14.27 -1.99 -4.14
CA PHE A 228 -12.93 -1.48 -3.91
C PHE A 228 -12.50 -1.66 -2.47
N ASN A 229 -11.20 -1.58 -2.22
CA ASN A 229 -10.67 -1.50 -0.87
C ASN A 229 -9.67 -0.36 -0.72
N CYS A 230 -9.68 0.26 0.45
CA CYS A 230 -8.80 1.39 0.75
C CYS A 230 -8.62 1.57 2.25
N SER A 231 -7.56 2.29 2.62
CA SER A 231 -7.31 2.68 4.01
C SER A 231 -8.11 3.91 4.45
N GLN A 232 -8.85 4.51 3.52
CA GLN A 232 -9.66 5.70 3.75
C GLN A 232 -11.10 5.32 4.13
N ARG A 233 -11.66 6.07 5.08
CA ARG A 233 -13.07 5.93 5.46
C ARG A 233 -13.96 6.68 4.48
N PHE A 234 -14.99 6.00 4.01
CA PHE A 234 -16.09 6.57 3.26
C PHE A 234 -17.40 6.35 4.03
N LEU A 235 -18.35 7.25 3.85
CA LEU A 235 -19.67 7.22 4.48
C LEU A 235 -20.64 6.40 3.63
N VAL A 236 -21.08 5.27 4.19
CA VAL A 236 -22.09 4.40 3.59
C VAL A 236 -23.45 5.12 3.53
N GLY A 237 -24.19 4.90 2.44
CA GLY A 237 -25.46 5.57 2.15
C GLY A 237 -25.32 6.99 1.62
N LYS A 238 -24.10 7.45 1.33
CA LYS A 238 -23.82 8.76 0.73
C LYS A 238 -23.41 8.63 -0.73
N GLU A 239 -23.53 9.74 -1.45
CA GLU A 239 -23.07 9.86 -2.82
C GLU A 239 -21.54 9.68 -2.89
N ILE A 240 -21.07 9.05 -3.95
CA ILE A 240 -19.66 8.90 -4.27
C ILE A 240 -19.49 9.06 -5.77
N SER A 241 -18.44 9.78 -6.19
CA SER A 241 -18.18 10.03 -7.61
C SER A 241 -16.88 9.38 -8.05
N ILE A 242 -16.90 8.79 -9.25
CA ILE A 242 -15.72 8.38 -9.99
C ILE A 242 -15.32 9.52 -10.92
N PHE A 243 -14.09 10.01 -10.78
CA PHE A 243 -13.50 11.00 -11.68
C PHE A 243 -12.43 10.34 -12.53
N LEU A 244 -12.45 10.60 -13.84
CA LEU A 244 -11.33 10.32 -14.74
C LEU A 244 -10.68 11.65 -15.11
N LEU A 245 -9.40 11.76 -14.80
CA LEU A 245 -8.55 12.87 -15.20
C LEU A 245 -7.65 12.41 -16.35
N GLU A 246 -7.54 13.20 -17.41
CA GLU A 246 -6.56 13.03 -18.47
C GLU A 246 -5.62 14.24 -18.43
N LYS A 247 -4.31 14.02 -18.26
CA LYS A 247 -3.31 15.11 -18.16
C LYS A 247 -3.73 16.17 -17.13
N GLU A 248 -4.21 15.71 -15.97
CA GLU A 248 -4.69 16.53 -14.84
C GLU A 248 -6.02 17.28 -15.07
N GLU A 249 -6.63 17.18 -16.26
CA GLU A 249 -7.93 17.77 -16.55
C GLU A 249 -9.07 16.78 -16.33
N LYS A 250 -10.14 17.21 -15.65
CA LYS A 250 -11.34 16.39 -15.47
C LYS A 250 -12.05 16.16 -16.81
N LYS A 251 -12.08 14.90 -17.26
CA LYS A 251 -12.81 14.50 -18.48
C LYS A 251 -14.15 13.86 -18.15
N ILE A 252 -14.18 13.01 -17.12
CA ILE A 252 -15.39 12.26 -16.76
C ILE A 252 -15.68 12.43 -15.27
N GLU A 253 -16.97 12.55 -14.97
CA GLU A 253 -17.54 12.43 -13.65
C GLU A 253 -18.74 11.49 -13.72
N LEU A 254 -18.76 10.49 -12.85
CA LEU A 254 -19.84 9.54 -12.72
C LEU A 254 -20.23 9.43 -11.25
N ALA A 255 -21.42 9.94 -10.93
CA ALA A 255 -21.98 9.84 -9.59
C ALA A 255 -22.62 8.46 -9.36
N GLY A 256 -22.51 7.98 -8.13
CA GLY A 256 -23.07 6.73 -7.65
C GLY A 256 -23.39 6.82 -6.16
N ILE A 257 -23.78 5.69 -5.57
CA ILE A 257 -24.11 5.61 -4.15
C ILE A 257 -23.25 4.53 -3.51
N LEU A 258 -22.61 4.85 -2.40
CA LEU A 258 -21.90 3.87 -1.59
C LEU A 258 -22.92 3.03 -0.81
N LEU A 259 -23.04 1.75 -1.14
CA LEU A 259 -24.07 0.88 -0.59
C LEU A 259 -23.66 0.23 0.72
N ASP A 260 -22.42 -0.22 0.78
CA ASP A 260 -21.91 -1.03 1.89
C ASP A 260 -20.44 -0.73 2.14
N GLY A 261 -20.02 -0.98 3.39
CA GLY A 261 -18.66 -0.77 3.87
C GLY A 261 -18.35 -1.71 5.02
N GLU A 262 -17.35 -2.57 4.85
CA GLU A 262 -16.87 -3.47 5.90
C GLU A 262 -15.45 -3.08 6.34
N VAL A 263 -15.20 -3.18 7.65
CA VAL A 263 -13.85 -3.10 8.19
C VAL A 263 -13.19 -4.46 7.97
N ILE A 264 -12.17 -4.50 7.12
CA ILE A 264 -11.46 -5.73 6.77
C ILE A 264 -10.45 -6.08 7.87
N GLU A 265 -9.58 -5.14 8.21
CA GLU A 265 -8.59 -5.29 9.27
C GLU A 265 -8.62 -4.07 10.16
N SER A 266 -9.10 -4.25 11.39
CA SER A 266 -8.87 -3.38 12.55
C SER A 266 -8.80 -1.86 12.25
N GLU A 267 -9.73 -1.35 11.44
CA GLU A 267 -9.82 0.06 11.02
C GLU A 267 -8.68 0.60 10.13
N VAL A 268 -7.84 -0.29 9.61
CA VAL A 268 -6.69 -0.02 8.75
C VAL A 268 -7.06 -0.10 7.27
N LEU A 269 -7.89 -1.08 6.91
CA LEU A 269 -8.34 -1.35 5.55
C LEU A 269 -9.85 -1.60 5.57
N TYR A 270 -10.54 -0.99 4.61
CA TYR A 270 -11.98 -1.07 4.43
C TYR A 270 -12.26 -1.61 3.04
N LYS A 271 -13.32 -2.41 2.92
CA LYS A 271 -13.89 -2.79 1.63
C LYS A 271 -15.20 -2.05 1.46
N TYR A 272 -15.46 -1.63 0.25
CA TYR A 272 -16.69 -0.95 -0.09
C TYR A 272 -17.30 -1.51 -1.35
N THR A 273 -18.61 -1.39 -1.43
CA THR A 273 -19.38 -1.61 -2.65
C THR A 273 -20.18 -0.35 -2.96
N ALA A 274 -20.02 0.15 -4.18
CA ALA A 274 -20.77 1.28 -4.69
C ALA A 274 -21.53 0.90 -5.97
N ASP A 275 -22.70 1.48 -6.13
CA ASP A 275 -23.54 1.31 -7.31
C ASP A 275 -23.45 2.52 -8.21
N PHE A 276 -23.18 2.26 -9.49
CA PHE A 276 -23.15 3.25 -10.54
C PHE A 276 -24.12 2.84 -11.65
N LYS A 277 -24.95 3.79 -12.05
CA LYS A 277 -25.91 3.59 -13.14
C LYS A 277 -25.26 3.90 -14.48
N LEU A 278 -25.62 3.15 -15.51
CA LEU A 278 -25.36 3.61 -16.88
C LEU A 278 -26.13 4.90 -17.11
N ASN A 279 -25.44 5.89 -17.66
CA ASN A 279 -26.01 7.17 -18.04
C ASN A 279 -25.97 7.34 -19.55
N GLU A 280 -26.89 8.15 -20.08
CA GLU A 280 -27.01 8.40 -21.52
C GLU A 280 -25.75 9.07 -22.12
N ASN A 281 -24.92 9.70 -21.28
CA ASN A 281 -23.75 10.47 -21.68
C ASN A 281 -22.48 9.63 -21.94
N ASN A 282 -22.55 8.31 -22.05
CA ASN A 282 -21.42 7.39 -22.27
C ASN A 282 -20.29 7.42 -21.19
N ASN A 283 -20.34 8.30 -20.19
CA ASN A 283 -19.33 8.40 -19.12
C ASN A 283 -19.03 7.05 -18.46
N SER A 284 -20.10 6.31 -18.16
CA SER A 284 -20.05 4.97 -17.59
C SER A 284 -19.30 3.98 -18.49
N LEU A 285 -19.55 4.00 -19.80
CA LEU A 285 -18.82 3.19 -20.78
C LEU A 285 -17.31 3.54 -20.80
N ILE A 286 -16.98 4.82 -20.74
CA ILE A 286 -15.59 5.28 -20.74
C ILE A 286 -14.84 4.76 -19.51
N ILE A 287 -15.47 4.80 -18.32
CA ILE A 287 -14.90 4.22 -17.09
C ILE A 287 -14.66 2.71 -17.25
N LEU A 288 -15.59 2.00 -17.85
CA LEU A 288 -15.48 0.56 -18.12
C LEU A 288 -14.35 0.26 -19.13
N GLN A 289 -14.18 1.08 -20.16
CA GLN A 289 -13.09 0.96 -21.13
C GLN A 289 -11.73 1.28 -20.49
N PHE A 290 -11.65 2.29 -19.62
CA PHE A 290 -10.44 2.58 -18.86
C PHE A 290 -10.07 1.42 -17.92
N TYR A 291 -11.06 0.83 -17.24
CA TYR A 291 -10.82 -0.37 -16.42
C TYR A 291 -10.28 -1.54 -17.25
N LYS A 292 -10.87 -1.81 -18.42
CA LYS A 292 -10.33 -2.81 -19.35
C LYS A 292 -8.89 -2.51 -19.74
N TYR A 293 -8.57 -1.26 -20.11
CA TYR A 293 -7.21 -0.83 -20.42
C TYR A 293 -6.24 -1.14 -19.26
N LEU A 294 -6.63 -0.87 -18.01
CA LEU A 294 -5.82 -1.21 -16.84
C LEU A 294 -5.60 -2.72 -16.68
N CYS A 295 -6.63 -3.53 -16.89
CA CYS A 295 -6.54 -5.00 -16.85
C CYS A 295 -5.61 -5.54 -17.94
N ASP A 296 -5.75 -5.07 -19.18
CA ASP A 296 -4.92 -5.50 -20.31
C ASP A 296 -3.44 -5.11 -20.11
N LYS A 297 -3.19 -3.90 -19.61
CA LYS A 297 -1.85 -3.42 -19.24
C LYS A 297 -1.21 -4.23 -18.10
N ALA A 298 -2.02 -4.79 -17.19
CA ALA A 298 -1.52 -5.65 -16.12
C ALA A 298 -1.17 -7.06 -16.63
N LYS A 299 -1.92 -7.57 -17.62
CA LYS A 299 -1.64 -8.87 -18.27
C LYS A 299 -0.37 -8.83 -19.11
N SER A 300 -0.07 -7.72 -19.80
CA SER A 300 1.13 -7.58 -20.65
C SER A 300 2.46 -7.45 -19.90
N LYS A 301 2.42 -7.28 -18.57
CA LYS A 301 3.61 -7.18 -17.71
C LYS A 301 3.99 -8.50 -17.01
N LEU A 302 3.20 -9.56 -17.21
CA LEU A 302 3.46 -10.91 -16.72
C LEU A 302 4.17 -11.74 -17.80
#